data_AF-A0A9W6ZB69-F1
#
_entry.id   AF-A0A9W6ZB69-F1
#
_cell.length_a   1.000
_cell.length_b   1.000
_cell.length_c   1.000
_cell.angle_alpha   90.00
_cell.angle_beta   90.00
_cell.angle_gamma   90.00
#
_symmetry.space_group_name_H-M   'P 1'
#
loop_
_entity.id
_entity.type
_entity.pdbx_description
1 polymer ?
#
loop_
_entity_poly.entity_id
_entity_poly.type
_entity_poly.pdbx_seq_one_letter_code
_entity_poly.pdbx_strand_id
1 'polypeptide(L)'
;MFNTFDFFGRVIPGFFSTSNKTLQRGTVIASLIRFVFFPLFLLCNVKGTELPITFNSDFYPIFFMMLFALTNGATSSFAMMLGPQLVPANEQELTGTVMIFFLSAGLMAGSAISFICLRVGTGEW
;
A
#
# COMPACT_ATOMS: atom_id res chain seq x y z
N MET A 1 -9.07 8.20 9.29
CA MET A 1 -8.18 8.90 8.33
C MET A 1 -7.84 8.01 7.15
N PHE A 2 -7.25 6.83 7.35
CA PHE A 2 -6.85 5.93 6.26
C PHE A 2 -7.94 5.69 5.20
N ASN A 3 -9.13 5.21 5.56
CA ASN A 3 -10.20 4.90 4.60
C ASN A 3 -10.66 6.11 3.76
N THR A 4 -10.65 7.32 4.33
CA THR A 4 -11.05 8.53 3.63
C THR A 4 -10.04 8.89 2.55
N PHE A 5 -8.74 8.90 2.88
CA PHE A 5 -7.67 9.18 1.94
C PHE A 5 -7.48 8.06 0.91
N ASP A 6 -7.68 6.80 1.31
CA ASP A 6 -7.70 5.65 0.40
C ASP A 6 -8.82 5.78 -0.63
N PHE A 7 -10.03 6.18 -0.20
CA PHE A 7 -11.14 6.45 -1.12
C PHE A 7 -10.76 7.53 -2.15
N PHE A 8 -10.24 8.68 -1.70
CA PHE A 8 -9.76 9.72 -2.63
C PHE A 8 -8.69 9.19 -3.59
N GLY A 9 -7.74 8.39 -3.09
CA GLY A 9 -6.74 7.72 -3.90
C GLY A 9 -7.35 6.82 -4.99
N ARG A 10 -8.39 6.06 -4.66
CA ARG A 10 -9.08 5.15 -5.60
C ARG A 10 -9.85 5.86 -6.71
N VAL A 11 -10.25 7.12 -6.49
CA VAL A 11 -10.96 7.93 -7.49
C VAL A 11 -9.99 8.51 -8.53
N ILE A 12 -8.73 8.77 -8.16
CA ILE A 12 -7.71 9.39 -9.05
C ILE A 12 -7.60 8.67 -10.41
N PRO A 13 -7.53 7.33 -10.49
CA PRO A 13 -7.43 6.62 -11.77
C PRO A 13 -8.62 6.84 -12.72
N GLY A 14 -9.80 7.20 -12.19
CA GLY A 14 -10.96 7.53 -13.02
C GLY A 14 -10.77 8.80 -13.87
N PHE A 15 -9.84 9.68 -13.48
CA PHE A 15 -9.51 10.90 -14.22
C PHE A 15 -8.31 10.75 -15.17
N PHE A 16 -7.56 9.65 -15.08
CA PHE A 16 -6.37 9.42 -15.89
C PHE A 16 -6.59 8.33 -16.92
N SER A 17 -6.15 8.57 -18.16
CA SER A 17 -6.28 7.58 -19.23
C SER A 17 -5.37 6.37 -18.98
N THR A 18 -5.98 5.18 -18.87
CA THR A 18 -5.36 3.89 -18.52
C THR A 18 -4.41 3.34 -19.59
N SER A 19 -4.28 3.99 -20.75
CA SER A 19 -3.52 3.44 -21.89
C SER A 19 -2.00 3.73 -21.87
N ASN A 20 -1.46 4.35 -20.82
CA ASN A 20 -0.06 4.76 -20.81
C ASN A 20 0.86 3.71 -20.15
N LYS A 21 1.75 3.07 -20.94
CA LYS A 21 2.79 2.13 -20.44
C LYS A 21 3.69 2.73 -19.36
N THR A 22 3.83 4.06 -19.34
CA THR A 22 4.57 4.79 -18.30
C THR A 22 3.87 4.68 -16.94
N LEU A 23 2.53 4.69 -16.92
CA LEU A 23 1.71 4.54 -15.72
C LEU A 23 1.86 3.15 -15.10
N GLN A 24 2.01 2.12 -15.93
CA GLN A 24 2.21 0.74 -15.48
C GLN A 24 3.55 0.59 -14.75
N ARG A 25 4.65 1.09 -15.32
CA ARG A 25 5.96 1.10 -14.66
C ARG A 25 5.94 1.95 -13.39
N GLY A 26 5.27 3.11 -13.45
CA GLY A 26 5.06 3.99 -12.31
C GLY A 26 4.34 3.30 -11.15
N THR A 27 3.33 2.48 -11.43
CA THR A 27 2.56 1.72 -10.43
C THR A 27 3.44 0.73 -9.68
N VAL A 28 4.33 0.00 -10.37
CA VAL A 28 5.26 -0.95 -9.73
C VAL A 28 6.28 -0.24 -8.86
N ILE A 29 6.88 0.84 -9.37
CA ILE A 29 7.85 1.65 -8.61
C ILE A 29 7.18 2.27 -7.38
N ALA A 30 5.95 2.78 -7.53
CA ALA A 30 5.16 3.33 -6.44
C ALA A 30 4.74 2.27 -5.41
N SER A 31 4.62 1.00 -5.79
CA SER A 31 4.44 -0.10 -4.83
C SER A 31 5.72 -0.35 -4.03
N LEU A 32 6.89 -0.35 -4.70
CA LEU A 32 8.18 -0.60 -4.05
C LEU A 32 8.58 0.52 -3.08
N ILE A 33 8.35 1.78 -3.45
CA ILE A 33 8.70 2.91 -2.57
C ILE A 33 7.90 2.90 -1.26
N ARG A 34 6.76 2.19 -1.20
CA ARG A 34 5.95 2.11 0.03
C ARG A 34 6.61 1.34 1.15
N PHE A 35 7.53 0.43 0.83
CA PHE A 35 8.29 -0.26 1.85
C PHE A 35 9.10 0.72 2.71
N VAL A 36 9.38 1.93 2.23
CA VAL A 36 10.01 3.01 3.01
C VAL A 36 9.08 3.58 4.10
N PHE A 37 7.76 3.54 3.92
CA PHE A 37 6.83 3.97 4.96
C PHE A 37 6.87 3.04 6.18
N PHE A 38 7.20 1.76 6.00
CA PHE A 38 7.27 0.79 7.09
C PHE A 38 8.30 1.15 8.19
N PRO A 39 9.61 1.36 7.89
CA PRO A 39 10.56 1.84 8.88
C PRO A 39 10.25 3.26 9.37
N LEU A 40 9.67 4.12 8.51
CA LEU A 40 9.22 5.45 8.92
C LEU A 40 8.15 5.39 10.02
N PHE A 41 7.16 4.50 9.91
CA PHE A 41 6.14 4.29 10.94
C PHE A 41 6.71 3.67 12.21
N LEU A 42 7.71 2.78 12.12
CA LEU A 42 8.43 2.22 13.27
C LEU A 42 9.28 3.25 14.03
N LEU A 43 9.78 4.29 13.35
CA LEU A 43 10.58 5.38 13.94
C LEU A 43 9.73 6.53 14.49
N CYS A 44 8.41 6.52 14.25
CA CYS A 44 7.47 7.45 14.87
C CYS A 44 7.29 7.13 16.36
N ASN A 45 6.87 8.13 17.15
CA ASN A 45 6.66 8.02 18.59
C ASN A 45 5.48 7.07 18.94
N VAL A 46 5.74 5.76 18.94
CA VAL A 46 4.81 4.75 19.42
C VAL A 46 5.10 4.51 20.90
N LYS A 47 4.11 4.73 21.76
CA LYS A 47 4.22 4.46 23.20
C LYS A 47 4.44 2.95 23.42
N GLY A 48 5.54 2.57 24.05
CA GLY A 48 5.86 1.17 24.39
C GLY A 48 6.85 0.45 23.47
N THR A 49 7.64 1.19 22.68
CA THR A 49 8.66 0.63 21.77
C THR A 49 10.07 1.02 22.24
N GLU A 50 11.02 0.10 22.24
CA GLU A 50 12.43 0.35 22.66
C GLU A 50 13.29 1.01 21.57
N LEU A 51 12.69 1.43 20.46
CA LEU A 51 13.38 2.04 19.32
C LEU A 51 13.61 3.55 19.54
N PRO A 52 14.70 4.14 19.00
CA PRO A 52 15.01 5.55 19.17
C PRO A 52 13.95 6.44 18.48
N ILE A 53 13.14 7.12 19.31
CA ILE A 53 12.08 8.02 18.86
C ILE A 53 12.72 9.28 18.26
N THR A 54 12.78 9.36 16.92
CA THR A 54 13.36 10.52 16.21
C THR A 54 12.31 11.62 16.00
N PHE A 55 11.03 11.25 15.85
CA PHE A 55 9.93 12.17 15.59
C PHE A 55 8.98 12.26 16.79
N ASN A 56 9.21 13.25 17.67
CA ASN A 56 8.46 13.39 18.94
C ASN A 56 7.02 13.91 18.75
N SER A 57 6.70 14.55 17.61
CA SER A 57 5.39 15.15 17.36
C SER A 57 4.41 14.17 16.70
N ASP A 58 3.18 14.12 17.21
CA ASP A 58 2.05 13.34 16.68
C ASP A 58 1.66 13.73 15.24
N PHE A 59 2.15 14.86 14.74
CA PHE A 59 1.90 15.31 13.37
C PHE A 59 2.52 14.39 12.31
N TYR A 60 3.73 13.88 12.53
CA TYR A 60 4.45 13.04 11.57
C TYR A 60 3.74 11.73 11.23
N PRO A 61 3.30 10.91 12.20
CA PRO A 61 2.56 9.67 11.90
C PRO A 61 1.23 9.96 11.19
N ILE A 62 0.54 11.05 11.53
CA ILE A 62 -0.70 11.46 10.84
C ILE A 62 -0.40 11.81 9.37
N PHE A 63 0.63 12.63 9.12
CA PHE A 63 1.03 13.02 7.78
C PHE A 63 1.44 11.82 6.91
N PHE A 64 2.30 10.93 7.43
CA PHE A 64 2.70 9.72 6.72
C PHE A 64 1.52 8.78 6.48
N MET A 65 0.58 8.65 7.43
CA MET A 65 -0.62 7.83 7.25
C MET A 65 -1.51 8.37 6.13
N MET A 66 -1.67 9.70 6.01
CA MET A 66 -2.43 10.31 4.90
C MET A 66 -1.79 10.02 3.54
N LEU A 67 -0.47 10.20 3.41
CA LEU A 67 0.26 9.90 2.17
C LEU A 67 0.22 8.42 1.82
N PHE A 68 0.43 7.55 2.81
CA PHE A 68 0.39 6.11 2.62
C PHE A 68 -1.01 5.65 2.17
N ALA A 69 -2.08 6.16 2.80
CA ALA A 69 -3.45 5.85 2.42
C ALA A 69 -3.79 6.31 0.99
N LEU A 70 -3.46 7.56 0.66
CA LEU A 70 -3.76 8.13 -0.65
C LEU A 70 -3.02 7.40 -1.77
N THR A 71 -1.73 7.15 -1.56
CA THR A 71 -0.96 6.33 -2.52
C THR A 71 -1.59 4.95 -2.61
N ASN A 72 -1.91 4.30 -1.48
CA ASN A 72 -2.47 2.94 -1.45
C ASN A 72 -3.68 2.78 -2.37
N GLY A 73 -4.68 3.64 -2.21
CA GLY A 73 -5.86 3.66 -3.05
C GLY A 73 -5.54 3.86 -4.53
N ALA A 74 -4.63 4.78 -4.86
CA ALA A 74 -4.26 5.08 -6.24
C ALA A 74 -3.58 3.90 -6.94
N THR A 75 -2.53 3.33 -6.36
CA THR A 75 -1.79 2.21 -6.99
C THR A 75 -2.60 0.92 -7.00
N SER A 76 -3.43 0.65 -5.98
CA SER A 76 -4.32 -0.52 -5.99
C SER A 76 -5.34 -0.43 -7.14
N SER A 77 -5.99 0.72 -7.28
CA SER A 77 -6.91 0.97 -8.39
C SER A 77 -6.20 0.94 -9.75
N PHE A 78 -5.02 1.56 -9.88
CA PHE A 78 -4.25 1.48 -11.13
C PHE A 78 -3.83 0.04 -11.47
N ALA A 79 -3.39 -0.75 -10.49
CA ALA A 79 -3.01 -2.14 -10.71
C ALA A 79 -4.20 -2.96 -11.21
N MET A 80 -5.37 -2.86 -10.56
CA MET A 80 -6.58 -3.59 -10.95
C MET A 80 -7.18 -3.13 -12.27
N MET A 81 -7.02 -1.87 -12.64
CA MET A 81 -7.52 -1.31 -13.89
C MET A 81 -6.58 -1.61 -15.08
N LEU A 82 -5.26 -1.56 -14.87
CA LEU A 82 -4.25 -1.83 -15.89
C LEU A 82 -4.09 -3.33 -16.14
N GLY A 83 -4.13 -4.16 -15.10
CA GLY A 83 -3.81 -5.60 -15.20
C GLY A 83 -4.58 -6.35 -16.30
N PRO A 84 -5.93 -6.30 -16.31
CA PRO A 84 -6.72 -6.97 -17.35
C PRO A 84 -6.52 -6.36 -18.75
N GLN A 85 -6.15 -5.08 -18.87
CA GLN A 85 -5.91 -4.44 -20.17
C GLN A 85 -4.64 -4.91 -20.87
N LEU A 86 -3.73 -5.59 -20.15
CA LEU A 86 -2.51 -6.15 -20.73
C LEU A 86 -2.73 -7.47 -21.48
N VAL A 87 -3.90 -8.07 -21.34
CA VAL A 87 -4.21 -9.42 -21.82
C VAL A 87 -5.35 -9.33 -22.85
N PRO A 88 -5.43 -10.26 -23.81
CA PRO A 88 -6.50 -10.28 -24.80
C PRO A 88 -7.87 -10.34 -24.13
N ALA A 89 -8.91 -9.78 -24.76
CA ALA A 89 -10.28 -9.70 -24.22
C ALA A 89 -10.81 -11.04 -23.66
N ASN A 90 -10.43 -12.15 -24.29
CA ASN A 90 -10.84 -13.50 -23.89
C ASN A 90 -10.27 -13.96 -22.52
N GLU A 91 -9.15 -13.39 -22.08
CA GLU A 91 -8.40 -13.80 -20.88
C GLU A 91 -8.54 -12.78 -19.73
N GLN A 92 -9.29 -11.70 -19.93
CA GLN A 92 -9.40 -10.60 -18.96
C GLN A 92 -10.09 -11.02 -17.66
N GLU A 93 -11.13 -11.85 -17.76
CA GLU A 93 -11.88 -12.34 -16.61
C GLU A 93 -11.03 -13.27 -15.74
N LEU A 94 -10.30 -14.20 -16.37
CA LEU A 94 -9.35 -15.09 -15.69
C LEU A 94 -8.25 -14.28 -15.00
N THR A 95 -7.71 -13.27 -15.69
CA THR A 95 -6.67 -12.39 -15.15
C THR A 95 -7.17 -11.62 -13.93
N GLY A 96 -8.39 -11.06 -13.99
CA GLY A 96 -9.00 -10.39 -12.85
C GLY A 96 -9.13 -11.30 -11.62
N THR A 97 -9.51 -12.56 -11.85
CA THR A 97 -9.61 -13.58 -10.79
C THR A 97 -8.25 -13.88 -10.16
N VAL A 98 -7.22 -14.09 -10.98
CA VAL A 98 -5.84 -14.33 -10.52
C VAL A 98 -5.31 -13.12 -9.73
N MET A 99 -5.60 -11.89 -10.18
CA MET A 99 -5.17 -10.69 -9.47
C MET A 99 -5.80 -10.56 -8.09
N ILE A 100 -7.10 -10.86 -7.95
CA ILE A 100 -7.79 -10.86 -6.65
C ILE A 100 -7.21 -11.94 -5.73
N PHE A 101 -6.87 -13.11 -6.28
CA PHE A 101 -6.22 -14.18 -5.52
C PHE A 101 -4.85 -13.74 -4.96
N PHE A 102 -3.99 -13.11 -5.77
CA PHE A 102 -2.71 -12.59 -5.28
C PHE A 102 -2.89 -11.44 -4.28
N LEU A 103 -3.91 -10.61 -4.46
CA LEU A 103 -4.24 -9.55 -3.50
C LEU A 103 -4.64 -10.13 -2.14
N SER A 104 -5.52 -11.13 -2.11
CA SER A 104 -5.97 -11.77 -0.86
C SER A 104 -4.83 -12.55 -0.18
N ALA A 105 -4.00 -13.26 -0.95
CA ALA A 105 -2.79 -13.91 -0.45
C ALA A 105 -1.81 -12.90 0.17
N GLY A 106 -1.61 -11.74 -0.48
CA GLY A 106 -0.78 -10.66 0.06
C GLY A 106 -1.32 -10.07 1.36
N LEU A 107 -2.65 -9.87 1.46
CA LEU A 107 -3.29 -9.42 2.70
C LEU A 107 -3.11 -10.43 3.84
N MET A 108 -3.26 -11.73 3.55
CA MET A 108 -3.04 -12.80 4.51
C MET A 108 -1.58 -12.82 5.01
N ALA A 109 -0.61 -12.78 4.08
CA ALA A 109 0.80 -12.74 4.42
C ALA A 109 1.17 -11.47 5.23
N GLY A 110 0.64 -10.31 4.83
CA GLY A 110 0.86 -9.05 5.55
C GLY A 110 0.32 -9.08 6.98
N SER A 111 -0.85 -9.70 7.21
CA SER A 111 -1.40 -9.91 8.54
C SER A 111 -0.46 -10.75 9.42
N ALA A 112 0.04 -11.88 8.89
CA ALA A 112 0.98 -12.74 9.59
C ALA A 112 2.29 -12.01 9.95
N ILE A 113 2.84 -11.23 9.01
CA ILE A 113 4.07 -10.43 9.24
C ILE A 113 3.84 -9.35 10.30
N SER A 114 2.64 -8.75 10.36
CA SER A 114 2.30 -7.74 11.36
C SER A 114 2.47 -8.25 12.79
N PHE A 115 2.03 -9.49 13.06
CA PHE A 115 2.23 -10.12 14.37
C PHE A 115 3.71 -10.30 14.72
N ILE A 116 4.53 -10.70 13.75
CA ILE A 116 5.98 -10.86 13.93
C ILE A 116 6.62 -9.49 14.21
N CYS A 117 6.25 -8.45 13.45
CA CYS A 117 6.77 -7.11 13.66
C CYS A 117 6.38 -6.52 15.02
N LEU A 118 5.15 -6.77 15.47
CA LEU A 118 4.72 -6.37 16.81
C LEU A 118 5.55 -7.06 17.88
N ARG A 119 5.77 -8.38 17.77
CA ARG A 119 6.63 -9.14 18.69
C ARG A 119 8.05 -8.60 18.76
N VAL A 120 8.65 -8.31 17.60
CA VAL A 120 10.00 -7.72 17.51
C VAL A 120 10.03 -6.31 18.10
N GLY A 121 8.97 -5.51 17.89
CA GLY A 121 8.88 -4.13 18.40
C GLY A 121 8.65 -4.03 19.92
N THR A 122 7.96 -5.00 20.53
CA THR A 122 7.69 -5.03 21.98
C THR A 122 8.75 -5.77 22.79
N GLY A 123 9.72 -6.43 22.15
CA GLY A 123 10.86 -7.07 22.83
C GLY A 123 10.51 -8.32 23.65
N GLU A 124 9.33 -8.91 23.46
CA GLU A 124 8.98 -10.21 24.07
C GLU A 124 9.59 -11.34 23.24
N TRP A 125 10.79 -11.77 23.63
CA TRP A 125 11.49 -12.96 23.11
C TRP A 125 10.97 -14.25 23.75
#